data_AF-A0A1F9X4H0-F1
#
_entry.id   AF-A0A1F9X4H0-F1
#
_cell.length_a   1.000
_cell.length_b   1.000
_cell.length_c   1.000
_cell.angle_alpha   90.00
_cell.angle_beta   90.00
_cell.angle_gamma   90.00
#
_symmetry.space_group_name_H-M   'P 1'
#
loop_
_entity.id
_entity.type
_entity.pdbx_description
1 polymer ?
#
loop_
_entity_poly.entity_id
_entity_poly.type
_entity_poly.pdbx_seq_one_letter_code
_entity_poly.pdbx_strand_id
1 'polypeptide(L)'
;MILKKIGWLTAIMVLLNFGLVCTIEAKTLTVLDTENGEMPNSISDNSSATFSDEYEGEIGMALKITLVWKADDKPWGWTGVSNPKRSWAEFDKLCFDAYNPTDEMLSLSLTIRDMPASQGKPFDEKFVLKPGKNEIEIELSGAKSSDGHEIDFAKLVSWAFTGVGDNFKEPKIFYVSNIRLATSDEVKKGSGKKETKKKVKKKEVKKAEKKTVKKAAKKSSGKTTPVINIENGENLVNISENSEAKISTDFEDEIGEAYKITLAWKAADKPWGWAGMGSPKGSWAEYNMFKFDAYNSGKELLTISLQLRDMPASQGAAFTSNFVLQPGKNEVVIELAGAKCGDGHELDLSKLTMWCFTAAGETIKEPKTFYITNIRLEE
;
A
#
# COMPACT_ATOMS: atom_id res chain seq x y z
N MET A 1 63.35 41.73 13.43
CA MET A 1 62.70 40.57 14.09
C MET A 1 61.17 40.65 14.13
N ILE A 2 60.57 41.85 14.17
CA ILE A 2 59.11 42.06 14.26
C ILE A 2 58.37 41.72 12.95
N LEU A 3 58.94 42.01 11.77
CA LEU A 3 58.28 41.70 10.48
C LEU A 3 58.11 40.19 10.18
N LYS A 4 58.97 39.30 10.72
CA LYS A 4 58.82 37.84 10.54
C LYS A 4 57.65 37.25 11.34
N LYS A 5 57.23 37.90 12.43
CA LYS A 5 56.10 37.44 13.26
C LYS A 5 54.74 37.79 12.67
N ILE A 6 54.66 38.89 11.92
CA ILE A 6 53.40 39.34 11.30
C ILE A 6 52.98 38.38 10.17
N GLY A 7 53.91 37.96 9.30
CA GLY A 7 53.59 37.05 8.19
C GLY A 7 53.14 35.65 8.61
N TRP A 8 53.59 35.16 9.77
CA TRP A 8 53.17 33.85 10.29
C TRP A 8 51.74 33.86 10.84
N LEU A 9 51.34 34.96 11.48
CA LEU A 9 49.96 35.16 11.94
C LEU A 9 48.97 35.32 10.78
N THR A 10 49.38 35.98 9.68
CA THR A 10 48.52 36.10 8.49
C THR A 10 48.36 34.76 7.77
N ALA A 11 49.42 33.96 7.68
CA ALA A 11 49.34 32.61 7.11
C ALA A 11 48.45 31.66 7.96
N ILE A 12 48.51 31.75 9.30
CA ILE A 12 47.63 30.97 10.19
C ILE A 12 46.17 31.41 10.08
N MET A 13 45.88 32.72 9.97
CA MET A 13 44.51 33.20 9.74
C MET A 13 43.95 32.80 8.37
N VAL A 14 44.79 32.73 7.33
CA VAL A 14 44.35 32.24 6.01
C VAL A 14 44.13 30.72 6.03
N LEU A 15 44.99 29.94 6.70
CA LEU A 15 44.80 28.49 6.87
C LEU A 15 43.59 28.15 7.75
N LEU A 16 43.26 28.96 8.76
CA LEU A 16 42.04 28.81 9.58
C LEU A 16 40.77 29.15 8.80
N ASN A 17 40.81 30.09 7.84
CA ASN A 17 39.67 30.37 6.96
C ASN A 17 39.46 29.32 5.86
N PHE A 18 40.49 28.54 5.49
CA PHE A 18 40.36 27.44 4.52
C PHE A 18 40.07 26.08 5.15
N GLY A 19 40.19 25.93 6.48
CA GLY A 19 40.20 24.64 7.17
C GLY A 19 38.85 24.11 7.67
N LEU A 20 37.74 24.83 7.51
CA LEU A 20 36.45 24.39 8.06
C LEU A 20 35.26 24.70 7.16
N VAL A 21 35.41 24.42 5.87
CA VAL A 21 34.23 24.09 5.06
C VAL A 21 33.87 22.65 5.42
N CYS A 22 33.22 22.47 6.56
CA CYS A 22 32.49 21.23 6.83
C CYS A 22 31.42 21.14 5.75
N THR A 23 31.70 20.38 4.69
CA THR A 23 30.66 19.95 3.75
C THR A 23 29.72 19.07 4.55
N ILE A 24 28.63 19.67 5.03
CA ILE A 24 27.50 18.91 5.53
C ILE A 24 26.96 18.17 4.30
N GLU A 25 27.27 16.88 4.21
CA GLU A 25 26.68 16.05 3.18
C GLU A 25 25.19 15.93 3.48
N ALA A 26 24.38 16.28 2.48
CA ALA A 26 22.96 16.03 2.51
C ALA A 26 22.73 14.53 2.76
N LYS A 27 21.99 14.21 3.83
CA LYS A 27 21.66 12.83 4.18
C LYS A 27 20.23 12.55 3.77
N THR A 28 20.03 11.44 3.08
CA THR A 28 18.70 10.87 2.83
C THR A 28 18.54 9.54 3.55
N LEU A 29 17.30 9.24 3.89
CA LEU A 29 16.92 7.91 4.35
C LEU A 29 15.56 7.52 3.79
N THR A 30 15.50 6.47 2.97
CA THR A 30 14.24 5.85 2.58
C THR A 30 13.51 5.33 3.81
N VAL A 31 12.26 5.77 3.98
CA VAL A 31 11.38 5.37 5.09
C VAL A 31 10.56 4.14 4.73
N LEU A 32 10.08 4.10 3.49
CA LEU A 32 9.30 3.00 2.95
C LEU A 32 9.64 2.85 1.45
N ASP A 33 10.26 1.72 1.10
CA ASP A 33 10.78 1.48 -0.24
C ASP A 33 9.77 0.73 -1.13
N THR A 34 8.91 1.49 -1.80
CA THR A 34 7.85 0.95 -2.65
C THR A 34 8.39 0.28 -3.92
N GLU A 35 9.59 0.65 -4.38
CA GLU A 35 10.24 0.02 -5.54
C GLU A 35 10.73 -1.39 -5.21
N ASN A 36 11.11 -1.63 -3.94
CA ASN A 36 11.55 -2.93 -3.44
C ASN A 36 10.43 -3.74 -2.76
N GLY A 37 9.17 -3.35 -2.92
CA GLY A 37 8.02 -4.11 -2.41
C GLY A 37 7.79 -3.96 -0.90
N GLU A 38 8.30 -2.91 -0.25
CA GLU A 38 7.99 -2.66 1.16
C GLU A 38 6.56 -2.14 1.35
N MET A 39 5.80 -2.80 2.23
CA MET A 39 4.41 -2.44 2.56
C MET A 39 4.29 -1.82 3.96
N PRO A 40 3.32 -0.92 4.16
CA PRO A 40 2.97 -0.45 5.49
C PRO A 40 2.47 -1.63 6.34
N ASN A 41 2.96 -1.74 7.58
CA ASN A 41 2.59 -2.80 8.51
C ASN A 41 1.48 -2.39 9.50
N SER A 42 0.96 -1.16 9.38
CA SER A 42 -0.06 -0.62 10.25
C SER A 42 -1.14 0.07 9.42
N ILE A 43 -2.22 -0.65 9.17
CA ILE A 43 -3.36 -0.19 8.38
C ILE A 43 -4.61 -0.39 9.24
N SER A 44 -5.48 0.61 9.29
CA SER A 44 -6.77 0.48 9.98
C SER A 44 -7.68 -0.53 9.28
N ASP A 45 -8.66 -1.06 10.00
CA ASP A 45 -9.61 -2.06 9.49
C ASP A 45 -10.49 -1.54 8.33
N ASN A 46 -10.64 -0.23 8.23
CA ASN A 46 -11.34 0.50 7.17
C ASN A 46 -10.42 1.14 6.11
N SER A 47 -9.14 0.79 6.08
CA SER A 47 -8.22 1.31 5.06
C SER A 47 -7.53 0.16 4.34
N SER A 48 -6.98 0.45 3.17
CA SER A 48 -6.16 -0.48 2.42
C SER A 48 -4.97 0.21 1.77
N ALA A 49 -3.92 -0.56 1.55
CA ALA A 49 -2.77 -0.17 0.75
C ALA A 49 -2.41 -1.33 -0.17
N THR A 50 -2.17 -1.04 -1.44
CA THR A 50 -1.72 -2.02 -2.45
C THR A 50 -0.68 -1.36 -3.36
N PHE A 51 0.24 -2.14 -3.92
CA PHE A 51 1.10 -1.61 -5.00
C PHE A 51 0.27 -1.26 -6.24
N SER A 52 0.73 -0.26 -6.97
CA SER A 52 0.09 0.19 -8.20
C SER A 52 1.09 0.85 -9.13
N ASP A 53 1.01 0.51 -10.41
CA ASP A 53 1.73 1.09 -11.54
C ASP A 53 0.89 2.10 -12.34
N GLU A 54 -0.36 2.37 -11.92
CA GLU A 54 -1.32 3.25 -12.62
C GLU A 54 -0.72 4.64 -12.93
N TYR A 55 0.17 5.13 -12.05
CA TYR A 55 0.85 6.43 -12.16
C TYR A 55 2.38 6.32 -12.13
N GLU A 56 2.93 5.17 -12.55
CA GLU A 56 4.38 4.92 -12.56
C GLU A 56 5.16 5.97 -13.38
N GLY A 57 4.57 6.44 -14.49
CA GLY A 57 5.19 7.47 -15.33
C GLY A 57 5.31 8.86 -14.67
N GLU A 58 4.58 9.11 -13.59
CA GLU A 58 4.54 10.40 -12.90
C GLU A 58 5.34 10.37 -11.58
N ILE A 59 5.16 9.31 -10.79
CA ILE A 59 5.72 9.17 -9.44
C ILE A 59 6.46 7.84 -9.19
N GLY A 60 6.61 6.96 -10.18
CA GLY A 60 7.21 5.64 -10.01
C GLY A 60 6.25 4.63 -9.37
N MET A 61 6.76 3.46 -8.99
CA MET A 61 5.97 2.42 -8.30
C MET A 61 5.43 2.98 -6.98
N ALA A 62 4.11 2.96 -6.82
CA ALA A 62 3.45 3.65 -5.73
C ALA A 62 2.57 2.70 -4.90
N LEU A 63 2.30 3.12 -3.67
CA LEU A 63 1.23 2.58 -2.86
C LEU A 63 -0.07 3.33 -3.18
N LYS A 64 -1.05 2.62 -3.69
CA LYS A 64 -2.44 3.07 -3.75
C LYS A 64 -3.05 2.92 -2.35
N ILE A 65 -3.31 4.04 -1.71
CA ILE A 65 -3.90 4.11 -0.38
C ILE A 65 -5.37 4.48 -0.51
N THR A 66 -6.25 3.68 0.11
CA THR A 66 -7.67 3.98 0.25
C THR A 66 -8.00 4.13 1.72
N LEU A 67 -8.40 5.33 2.13
CA LEU A 67 -8.89 5.60 3.48
C LEU A 67 -10.41 5.70 3.44
N VAL A 68 -11.13 4.90 4.23
CA VAL A 68 -12.59 4.92 4.29
C VAL A 68 -13.03 5.41 5.66
N TRP A 69 -14.04 6.27 5.73
CA TRP A 69 -14.68 6.59 7.00
C TRP A 69 -15.59 5.42 7.42
N LYS A 70 -15.41 4.90 8.64
CA LYS A 70 -16.14 3.70 9.09
C LYS A 70 -17.44 4.02 9.83
N ALA A 71 -17.34 4.78 10.91
CA ALA A 71 -18.45 5.08 11.81
C ALA A 71 -18.10 6.27 12.72
N ASP A 72 -19.10 6.87 13.37
CA ASP A 72 -18.91 8.02 14.27
C ASP A 72 -17.98 7.71 15.46
N ASP A 73 -17.91 6.44 15.90
CA ASP A 73 -17.05 5.98 16.99
C ASP A 73 -15.63 5.59 16.52
N LYS A 74 -15.42 5.41 15.21
CA LYS A 74 -14.12 5.13 14.58
C LYS A 74 -13.98 5.90 13.25
N PRO A 75 -13.96 7.24 13.28
CA PRO A 75 -14.07 8.03 12.06
C PRO A 75 -12.77 8.09 11.24
N TRP A 76 -11.65 7.59 11.78
CA TRP A 76 -10.32 7.76 11.18
C TRP A 76 -9.88 6.47 10.47
N GLY A 77 -9.71 6.53 9.15
CA GLY A 77 -8.89 5.57 8.40
C GLY A 77 -7.42 6.00 8.43
N TRP A 78 -6.50 5.05 8.58
CA TRP A 78 -5.06 5.32 8.52
C TRP A 78 -4.25 4.19 7.85
N THR A 79 -3.12 4.59 7.26
CA THR A 79 -2.11 3.69 6.68
C THR A 79 -0.71 4.20 7.01
N GLY A 80 0.15 3.35 7.55
CA GLY A 80 1.53 3.70 7.86
C GLY A 80 2.33 2.57 8.48
N VAL A 81 3.31 2.92 9.31
CA VAL A 81 4.24 1.97 9.93
C VAL A 81 4.20 2.12 11.44
N SER A 82 4.06 0.99 12.12
CA SER A 82 4.30 0.84 13.56
C SER A 82 5.70 0.26 13.80
N ASN A 83 6.35 0.75 14.84
CA ASN A 83 7.72 0.40 15.26
C ASN A 83 8.75 0.56 14.12
N PRO A 84 8.94 1.78 13.59
CA PRO A 84 9.94 2.00 12.55
C PRO A 84 11.34 1.56 13.01
N LYS A 85 12.08 0.90 12.11
CA LYS A 85 13.37 0.26 12.45
C LYS A 85 14.54 1.23 12.61
N ARG A 86 14.39 2.47 12.15
CA ARG A 86 15.48 3.46 12.09
C ARG A 86 15.05 4.75 12.79
N SER A 87 16.00 5.37 13.49
CA SER A 87 15.83 6.69 14.12
C SER A 87 15.70 7.78 13.06
N TRP A 88 14.84 8.76 13.34
CA TRP A 88 14.64 9.94 12.50
C TRP A 88 15.34 11.19 13.05
N ALA A 89 16.06 11.07 14.17
CA ALA A 89 16.59 12.22 14.92
C ALA A 89 17.63 13.08 14.18
N GLU A 90 18.25 12.57 13.11
CA GLU A 90 19.23 13.31 12.30
C GLU A 90 18.62 14.07 11.11
N PHE A 91 17.30 13.93 10.90
CA PHE A 91 16.61 14.49 9.74
C PHE A 91 15.67 15.60 10.17
N ASP A 92 15.53 16.61 9.32
CA ASP A 92 14.66 17.76 9.58
C ASP A 92 13.41 17.76 8.70
N LYS A 93 13.30 16.83 7.74
CA LYS A 93 12.19 16.77 6.79
C LYS A 93 11.76 15.35 6.48
N LEU A 94 10.45 15.16 6.30
CA LEU A 94 9.87 14.02 5.59
C LEU A 94 9.40 14.48 4.22
N CYS A 95 9.86 13.81 3.17
CA CYS A 95 9.54 14.09 1.78
C CYS A 95 8.89 12.87 1.13
N PHE A 96 7.92 13.09 0.26
CA PHE A 96 7.32 12.02 -0.55
C PHE A 96 6.68 12.59 -1.82
N ASP A 97 6.58 11.73 -2.84
CA ASP A 97 5.88 12.04 -4.08
C ASP A 97 4.48 11.43 -4.01
N ALA A 98 3.47 12.21 -4.37
CA ALA A 98 2.08 11.78 -4.29
C ALA A 98 1.31 12.09 -5.57
N TYR A 99 0.31 11.27 -5.88
CA TYR A 99 -0.62 11.51 -6.98
C TYR A 99 -2.05 11.45 -6.48
N ASN A 100 -2.81 12.50 -6.76
CA ASN A 100 -4.25 12.55 -6.51
C ASN A 100 -4.98 12.26 -7.84
N PRO A 101 -5.70 11.13 -7.95
CA PRO A 101 -6.41 10.75 -9.16
C PRO A 101 -7.70 11.53 -9.39
N THR A 102 -8.21 12.25 -8.39
CA THR A 102 -9.48 12.98 -8.48
C THR A 102 -9.28 14.38 -9.04
N ASP A 103 -10.38 15.00 -9.47
CA ASP A 103 -10.44 16.41 -9.88
C ASP A 103 -10.63 17.37 -8.70
N GLU A 104 -10.81 16.85 -7.48
CA GLU A 104 -10.95 17.61 -6.24
C GLU A 104 -9.67 17.60 -5.41
N MET A 105 -9.52 18.58 -4.50
CA MET A 105 -8.39 18.60 -3.56
C MET A 105 -8.62 17.57 -2.44
N LEU A 106 -7.59 16.80 -2.10
CA LEU A 106 -7.63 15.86 -0.97
C LEU A 106 -6.88 16.41 0.23
N SER A 107 -7.61 16.69 1.32
CA SER A 107 -7.02 17.06 2.61
C SER A 107 -6.65 15.82 3.42
N LEU A 108 -5.37 15.70 3.77
CA LEU A 108 -4.78 14.58 4.49
C LEU A 108 -3.93 15.09 5.66
N SER A 109 -3.56 14.19 6.58
CA SER A 109 -2.65 14.49 7.68
C SER A 109 -1.54 13.46 7.75
N LEU A 110 -0.37 13.90 8.18
CA LEU A 110 0.71 13.03 8.63
C LEU A 110 0.69 13.02 10.16
N THR A 111 0.42 11.85 10.73
CA THR A 111 0.40 11.64 12.17
C THR A 111 1.66 10.89 12.59
N ILE A 112 2.45 11.44 13.53
CA ILE A 112 3.68 10.82 14.06
C ILE A 112 3.60 10.71 15.59
N ARG A 113 4.06 9.59 16.14
CA ARG A 113 4.12 9.31 17.59
C ARG A 113 5.50 8.82 17.99
N ASP A 114 6.01 9.36 19.10
CA ASP A 114 7.19 8.91 19.84
C ASP A 114 6.85 8.14 21.13
N MET A 115 5.56 8.02 21.45
CA MET A 115 5.06 7.25 22.59
C MET A 115 3.70 6.59 22.30
N PRO A 116 3.30 5.57 23.07
CA PRO A 116 2.00 4.93 22.92
C PRO A 116 0.83 5.92 23.05
N ALA A 117 -0.27 5.65 22.36
CA ALA A 117 -1.43 6.54 22.33
C ALA A 117 -2.08 6.78 23.72
N SER A 118 -1.83 5.92 24.69
CA SER A 118 -2.26 6.08 26.08
C SER A 118 -1.43 7.09 26.87
N GLN A 119 -0.25 7.48 26.37
CA GLN A 119 0.71 8.32 27.09
C GLN A 119 0.84 9.73 26.50
N GLY A 120 0.44 9.95 25.25
CA GLY A 120 0.56 11.26 24.61
C GLY A 120 -0.25 11.43 23.33
N LYS A 121 -0.35 12.68 22.91
CA LYS A 121 -0.91 13.05 21.60
C LYS A 121 0.16 12.96 20.51
N PRO A 122 -0.22 12.74 19.24
CA PRO A 122 0.73 12.73 18.15
C PRO A 122 1.09 14.15 17.71
N PHE A 123 2.20 14.27 16.97
CA PHE A 123 2.36 15.34 15.99
C PHE A 123 1.43 15.07 14.81
N ASP A 124 0.70 16.09 14.38
CA ASP A 124 -0.34 15.95 13.36
C ASP A 124 -0.26 17.13 12.39
N GLU A 125 0.38 16.92 11.25
CA GLU A 125 0.61 17.95 10.25
C GLU A 125 -0.30 17.74 9.04
N LYS A 126 -1.13 18.75 8.77
CA LYS A 126 -2.12 18.70 7.69
C LYS A 126 -1.50 19.16 6.37
N PHE A 127 -1.83 18.47 5.29
CA PHE A 127 -1.44 18.85 3.94
C PHE A 127 -2.57 18.59 2.95
N VAL A 128 -2.44 19.16 1.75
CA VAL A 128 -3.46 19.07 0.69
C VAL A 128 -2.81 18.58 -0.60
N LEU A 129 -3.37 17.52 -1.18
CA LEU A 129 -3.00 17.06 -2.51
C LEU A 129 -3.88 17.74 -3.56
N LYS A 130 -3.26 18.45 -4.49
CA LYS A 130 -3.94 18.97 -5.69
C LYS A 130 -4.17 17.83 -6.68
N PRO A 131 -5.17 17.91 -7.57
CA PRO A 131 -5.32 16.97 -8.68
C PRO A 131 -4.00 16.75 -9.44
N GLY A 132 -3.67 15.49 -9.71
CA GLY A 132 -2.43 15.10 -10.38
C GLY A 132 -1.23 14.92 -9.43
N LYS A 133 -0.02 15.16 -9.96
CA LYS A 133 1.25 14.98 -9.25
C LYS A 133 1.50 16.09 -8.21
N ASN A 134 1.96 15.67 -7.04
CA ASN A 134 2.37 16.51 -5.92
C ASN A 134 3.74 16.04 -5.40
N GLU A 135 4.54 16.98 -4.93
CA GLU A 135 5.77 16.74 -4.17
C GLU A 135 5.55 17.36 -2.80
N ILE A 136 5.56 16.56 -1.74
CA ILE A 136 5.24 17.00 -0.38
C ILE A 136 6.51 16.99 0.47
N GLU A 137 6.68 18.06 1.24
CA GLU A 137 7.77 18.26 2.19
C GLU A 137 7.15 18.70 3.52
N ILE A 138 7.40 17.93 4.58
CA ILE A 138 6.92 18.20 5.94
C ILE A 138 8.13 18.45 6.84
N GLU A 139 8.18 19.63 7.46
CA GLU A 139 9.22 20.01 8.42
C GLU A 139 9.04 19.22 9.73
N LEU A 140 10.11 18.56 10.17
CA LEU A 140 10.21 17.81 11.41
C LEU A 140 10.95 18.60 12.50
N SER A 141 11.76 19.61 12.12
CA SER A 141 12.49 20.45 13.06
C SER A 141 11.56 21.14 14.05
N GLY A 142 11.73 20.85 15.35
CA GLY A 142 10.90 21.42 16.40
C GLY A 142 9.43 21.00 16.33
N ALA A 143 9.14 19.87 15.67
CA ALA A 143 7.81 19.30 15.63
C ALA A 143 7.31 19.04 17.06
N LYS A 144 6.08 19.49 17.33
CA LYS A 144 5.42 19.32 18.62
C LYS A 144 4.17 18.50 18.46
N SER A 145 3.92 17.63 19.42
CA SER A 145 2.65 16.96 19.52
C SER A 145 1.50 17.95 19.71
N SER A 146 0.27 17.47 19.53
CA SER A 146 -0.93 18.27 19.78
C SER A 146 -1.12 18.69 21.25
N ASP A 147 -0.39 18.07 22.19
CA ASP A 147 -0.39 18.49 23.60
C ASP A 147 0.80 19.41 23.96
N GLY A 148 1.69 19.69 22.98
CA GLY A 148 2.74 20.68 23.06
C GLY A 148 4.13 20.16 23.41
N HIS A 149 4.30 18.86 23.73
CA HIS A 149 5.63 18.28 23.91
C HIS A 149 6.37 18.16 22.57
N GLU A 150 7.70 18.23 22.60
CA GLU A 150 8.55 18.04 21.42
C GLU A 150 8.69 16.55 21.10
N ILE A 151 8.52 16.18 19.83
CA ILE A 151 8.57 14.78 19.39
C ILE A 151 10.00 14.24 19.47
N ASP A 152 10.20 13.14 20.20
CA ASP A 152 11.47 12.41 20.21
C ASP A 152 11.58 11.50 18.98
N PHE A 153 12.12 12.04 17.89
CA PHE A 153 12.35 11.29 16.64
C PHE A 153 13.35 10.13 16.76
N ALA A 154 14.06 9.99 17.88
CA ALA A 154 14.87 8.80 18.16
C ALA A 154 14.05 7.63 18.71
N LYS A 155 12.83 7.88 19.20
CA LYS A 155 11.95 6.90 19.86
C LYS A 155 10.60 6.76 19.18
N LEU A 156 10.55 6.92 17.86
CA LEU A 156 9.29 6.78 17.12
C LEU A 156 8.62 5.43 17.36
N VAL A 157 7.35 5.50 17.75
CA VAL A 157 6.44 4.37 17.91
C VAL A 157 5.67 4.13 16.61
N SER A 158 5.20 5.19 15.94
CA SER A 158 4.50 5.04 14.67
C SER A 158 4.44 6.32 13.85
N TRP A 159 4.18 6.16 12.56
CA TRP A 159 3.72 7.23 11.69
C TRP A 159 2.62 6.71 10.75
N ALA A 160 1.70 7.57 10.31
CA ALA A 160 0.65 7.21 9.36
C ALA A 160 0.10 8.40 8.59
N PHE A 161 -0.38 8.13 7.37
CA PHE A 161 -1.29 9.03 6.65
C PHE A 161 -2.72 8.82 7.14
N THR A 162 -3.43 9.91 7.38
CA THR A 162 -4.81 9.92 7.84
C THR A 162 -5.66 10.89 7.02
N GLY A 163 -6.97 10.66 6.97
CA GLY A 163 -7.90 11.60 6.34
C GLY A 163 -8.22 12.77 7.27
N VAL A 164 -8.17 14.02 6.75
CA VAL A 164 -8.57 15.22 7.50
C VAL A 164 -10.03 15.58 7.23
N GLY A 165 -10.74 16.00 8.29
CA GLY A 165 -12.10 16.56 8.23
C GLY A 165 -13.14 15.70 8.92
N ASP A 166 -14.25 16.32 9.33
CA ASP A 166 -15.39 15.63 9.93
C ASP A 166 -16.04 14.73 8.88
N ASN A 167 -16.03 13.42 9.13
CA ASN A 167 -16.82 12.40 8.42
C ASN A 167 -16.82 12.53 6.88
N PHE A 168 -15.66 12.29 6.24
CA PHE A 168 -15.63 12.22 4.78
C PHE A 168 -16.49 11.04 4.30
N LYS A 169 -17.56 11.35 3.55
CA LYS A 169 -18.57 10.35 3.12
C LYS A 169 -18.04 9.40 2.05
N GLU A 170 -17.03 9.83 1.31
CA GLU A 170 -16.47 9.10 0.18
C GLU A 170 -15.03 8.69 0.47
N PRO A 171 -14.62 7.45 0.14
CA PRO A 171 -13.24 7.00 0.30
C PRO A 171 -12.22 7.97 -0.31
N LYS A 172 -11.17 8.29 0.45
CA LYS A 172 -10.04 9.07 -0.07
C LYS A 172 -9.04 8.11 -0.69
N ILE A 173 -8.87 8.20 -2.01
CA ILE A 173 -7.93 7.38 -2.78
C ILE A 173 -6.80 8.27 -3.27
N PHE A 174 -5.57 7.89 -2.97
CA PHE A 174 -4.36 8.60 -3.41
C PHE A 174 -3.20 7.63 -3.54
N TYR A 175 -2.15 8.06 -4.24
CA TYR A 175 -0.96 7.25 -4.50
C TYR A 175 0.24 7.94 -3.88
N VAL A 176 1.11 7.18 -3.21
CA VAL A 176 2.32 7.70 -2.57
C VAL A 176 3.52 6.84 -2.94
N SER A 177 4.66 7.48 -3.14
CA SER A 177 5.93 6.85 -3.51
C SER A 177 7.09 7.65 -2.92
N ASN A 178 8.31 7.09 -2.98
CA ASN A 178 9.54 7.80 -2.66
C ASN A 178 9.53 8.46 -1.27
N ILE A 179 8.97 7.76 -0.27
CA ILE A 179 8.85 8.25 1.11
C ILE A 179 10.24 8.21 1.75
N ARG A 180 10.79 9.38 2.07
CA ARG A 180 12.16 9.52 2.54
C ARG A 180 12.29 10.65 3.55
N LEU A 181 13.31 10.56 4.40
CA LEU A 181 13.78 11.67 5.21
C LEU A 181 14.93 12.37 4.52
N ALA A 182 15.07 13.66 4.79
CA ALA A 182 16.14 14.49 4.27
C ALA A 182 16.67 15.47 5.34
N THR A 183 17.87 16.01 5.10
CA THR A 183 18.39 17.19 5.79
C THR A 183 18.23 18.45 4.92
N SER A 184 18.10 19.62 5.54
CA SER A 184 17.79 20.91 4.89
C SER A 184 18.75 21.30 3.76
N ASP A 185 19.98 20.79 3.79
CA ASP A 185 21.01 21.09 2.79
C ASP A 185 20.77 20.41 1.43
N GLU A 186 19.86 19.44 1.35
CA GLU A 186 19.61 18.66 0.12
C GLU A 186 18.65 19.34 -0.87
N VAL A 187 17.62 20.02 -0.36
CA VAL A 187 16.43 20.39 -1.16
C VAL A 187 16.76 21.32 -2.33
N LYS A 188 17.90 22.04 -2.28
CA LYS A 188 18.26 23.03 -3.31
C LYS A 188 18.90 22.45 -4.59
N LYS A 189 19.24 21.16 -4.66
CA LYS A 189 19.96 20.61 -5.85
C LYS A 189 19.12 19.75 -6.81
N GLY A 190 17.89 19.35 -6.44
CA GLY A 190 17.07 18.41 -7.22
C GLY A 190 15.98 19.02 -8.12
N SER A 191 15.41 20.17 -7.76
CA SER A 191 14.26 20.76 -8.49
C SER A 191 14.67 21.67 -9.66
N GLY A 192 15.97 21.69 -10.00
CA GLY A 192 16.49 22.30 -11.22
C GLY A 192 15.98 21.54 -12.44
N LYS A 193 14.75 21.85 -12.85
CA LYS A 193 14.04 21.44 -14.05
C LYS A 193 15.01 21.38 -15.23
N LYS A 194 15.60 20.21 -15.46
CA LYS A 194 16.36 19.91 -16.68
C LYS A 194 15.31 19.73 -17.76
N GLU A 195 14.82 20.86 -18.23
CA GLU A 195 13.86 21.01 -19.31
C GLU A 195 14.56 20.46 -20.57
N THR A 196 14.45 19.15 -20.74
CA THR A 196 14.97 18.48 -21.92
C THR A 196 14.06 18.91 -23.05
N LYS A 197 14.41 20.02 -23.72
CA LYS A 197 13.73 20.55 -24.90
C LYS A 197 13.73 19.50 -26.00
N LYS A 198 12.81 18.55 -25.92
CA LYS A 198 12.44 17.68 -27.02
C LYS A 198 11.66 18.56 -27.99
N LYS A 199 12.37 19.07 -29.01
CA LYS A 199 11.78 19.75 -30.18
C LYS A 199 10.74 18.80 -30.79
N VAL A 200 9.47 18.97 -30.41
CA VAL A 200 8.34 18.39 -31.14
C VAL A 200 8.23 19.19 -32.43
N LYS A 201 8.79 18.63 -33.52
CA LYS A 201 8.41 19.05 -34.88
C LYS A 201 6.92 18.75 -35.01
N LYS A 202 6.11 19.81 -35.01
CA LYS A 202 4.71 19.79 -35.42
C LYS A 202 4.68 19.43 -36.91
N LYS A 203 4.59 18.13 -37.20
CA LYS A 203 4.33 17.62 -38.54
C LYS A 203 2.82 17.42 -38.61
N GLU A 204 2.15 18.21 -39.46
CA GLU A 204 0.80 17.91 -39.92
C GLU A 204 0.79 16.46 -40.44
N VAL A 205 0.00 15.60 -39.79
CA VAL A 205 -0.33 14.28 -40.32
C VAL A 205 -1.82 14.30 -40.64
N LYS A 206 -2.08 14.42 -41.94
CA LYS A 206 -3.33 14.04 -42.55
C LYS A 206 -3.61 12.56 -42.22
N LYS A 207 -4.86 12.29 -41.83
CA LYS A 207 -5.59 11.02 -41.91
C LYS A 207 -4.84 9.91 -42.68
N ALA A 208 -4.27 8.96 -41.94
CA ALA A 208 -3.93 7.64 -42.44
C ALA A 208 -3.93 6.64 -41.28
N GLU A 209 -4.59 5.51 -41.55
CA GLU A 209 -4.85 4.31 -40.76
C GLU A 209 -3.94 3.99 -39.55
N LYS A 210 -4.61 3.61 -38.45
CA LYS A 210 -4.06 2.87 -37.32
C LYS A 210 -3.34 1.60 -37.80
N LYS A 211 -2.01 1.64 -37.88
CA LYS A 211 -1.16 0.47 -37.64
C LYS A 211 -0.40 0.67 -36.34
N THR A 212 -0.99 0.20 -35.25
CA THR A 212 -0.39 0.13 -33.93
C THR A 212 0.79 -0.83 -33.96
N VAL A 213 2.00 -0.29 -33.78
CA VAL A 213 3.20 -1.08 -33.55
C VAL A 213 3.08 -1.71 -32.16
N LYS A 214 2.72 -3.00 -32.11
CA LYS A 214 2.87 -3.85 -30.93
C LYS A 214 4.37 -4.00 -30.65
N LYS A 215 4.90 -3.22 -29.71
CA LYS A 215 6.14 -3.60 -29.02
C LYS A 215 5.79 -4.81 -28.16
N ALA A 216 6.24 -5.99 -28.58
CA ALA A 216 6.13 -7.20 -27.79
C ALA A 216 6.98 -7.04 -26.52
N ALA A 217 6.32 -6.69 -25.42
CA ALA A 217 6.85 -7.02 -24.10
C ALA A 217 7.07 -8.53 -24.11
N LYS A 218 8.33 -8.93 -23.88
CA LYS A 218 8.73 -10.33 -23.79
C LYS A 218 8.09 -10.85 -22.50
N LYS A 219 6.82 -11.30 -22.57
CA LYS A 219 6.12 -11.98 -21.48
C LYS A 219 7.05 -13.07 -20.98
N SER A 220 7.54 -12.95 -19.76
CA SER A 220 8.07 -14.12 -19.05
C SER A 220 6.96 -15.15 -19.08
N SER A 221 7.22 -16.30 -19.70
CA SER A 221 6.27 -17.41 -19.71
C SER A 221 6.33 -18.13 -18.37
N GLY A 222 6.03 -17.41 -17.29
CA GLY A 222 5.89 -18.00 -15.96
C GLY A 222 4.82 -19.08 -16.00
N LYS A 223 5.00 -20.14 -15.23
CA LYS A 223 4.02 -21.21 -15.12
C LYS A 223 2.73 -20.64 -14.49
N THR A 224 1.59 -20.93 -15.10
CA THR A 224 0.28 -20.60 -14.56
C THR A 224 -0.51 -21.89 -14.33
N THR A 225 -1.03 -22.07 -13.12
CA THR A 225 -1.79 -23.27 -12.74
C THR A 225 -3.14 -22.88 -12.17
N PRO A 226 -4.27 -23.36 -12.73
CA PRO A 226 -5.59 -23.10 -12.14
C PRO A 226 -5.70 -23.77 -10.77
N VAL A 227 -6.19 -23.03 -9.78
CA VAL A 227 -6.51 -23.56 -8.44
C VAL A 227 -7.81 -24.35 -8.47
N ILE A 228 -8.79 -23.82 -9.21
CA ILE A 228 -10.09 -24.45 -9.46
C ILE A 228 -10.53 -24.13 -10.88
N ASN A 229 -11.07 -25.13 -11.58
CA ASN A 229 -11.53 -24.99 -12.95
C ASN A 229 -13.07 -24.99 -13.00
N ILE A 230 -13.64 -23.78 -13.09
CA ILE A 230 -15.09 -23.55 -13.13
C ILE A 230 -15.71 -24.17 -14.39
N GLU A 231 -15.04 -24.04 -15.54
CA GLU A 231 -15.49 -24.57 -16.83
C GLU A 231 -15.60 -26.11 -16.82
N ASN A 232 -14.80 -26.78 -15.99
CA ASN A 232 -14.86 -28.22 -15.78
C ASN A 232 -15.89 -28.64 -14.71
N GLY A 233 -16.68 -27.70 -14.18
CA GLY A 233 -17.70 -27.96 -13.16
C GLY A 233 -17.12 -28.29 -11.78
N GLU A 234 -15.87 -27.93 -11.51
CA GLU A 234 -15.37 -27.99 -10.14
C GLU A 234 -16.19 -27.04 -9.25
N ASN A 235 -16.29 -27.32 -7.96
CA ASN A 235 -17.09 -26.52 -7.02
C ASN A 235 -16.32 -26.27 -5.74
N LEU A 236 -16.63 -25.15 -5.08
CA LEU A 236 -16.20 -24.90 -3.72
C LEU A 236 -16.90 -25.91 -2.80
N VAL A 237 -16.12 -26.64 -2.01
CA VAL A 237 -16.62 -27.74 -1.16
C VAL A 237 -16.57 -27.41 0.34
N ASN A 238 -15.86 -26.34 0.72
CA ASN A 238 -15.75 -25.90 2.11
C ASN A 238 -16.45 -24.55 2.27
N ILE A 239 -17.77 -24.61 2.48
CA ILE A 239 -18.64 -23.44 2.62
C ILE A 239 -19.29 -23.53 4.01
N SER A 240 -19.26 -22.44 4.75
CA SER A 240 -19.91 -22.38 6.06
C SER A 240 -21.44 -22.41 5.93
N GLU A 241 -22.13 -22.83 6.98
CA GLU A 241 -23.61 -22.96 6.97
C GLU A 241 -24.36 -21.63 6.74
N ASN A 242 -23.69 -20.50 6.92
CA ASN A 242 -24.15 -19.14 6.73
C ASN A 242 -23.57 -18.49 5.46
N SER A 243 -23.03 -19.28 4.54
CA SER A 243 -22.51 -18.80 3.26
C SER A 243 -23.09 -19.64 2.12
N GLU A 244 -23.12 -19.06 0.95
CA GLU A 244 -23.54 -19.73 -0.28
C GLU A 244 -22.46 -19.50 -1.33
N ALA A 245 -22.13 -20.54 -2.10
CA ALA A 245 -21.37 -20.38 -3.32
C ALA A 245 -21.99 -21.25 -4.42
N LYS A 246 -22.22 -20.65 -5.59
CA LYS A 246 -22.73 -21.34 -6.77
C LYS A 246 -22.16 -20.75 -8.04
N ILE A 247 -22.02 -21.59 -9.07
CA ILE A 247 -21.67 -21.12 -10.40
C ILE A 247 -22.79 -20.21 -10.92
N SER A 248 -22.42 -19.11 -11.57
CA SER A 248 -23.32 -18.08 -12.07
C SER A 248 -22.75 -17.46 -13.35
N THR A 249 -23.67 -17.11 -14.25
CA THR A 249 -23.40 -16.36 -15.48
C THR A 249 -23.97 -14.94 -15.43
N ASP A 250 -24.33 -14.44 -14.22
CA ASP A 250 -24.94 -13.10 -14.04
C ASP A 250 -24.07 -11.97 -14.66
N PHE A 251 -22.75 -12.19 -14.74
CA PHE A 251 -21.75 -11.23 -15.23
C PHE A 251 -20.76 -11.88 -16.22
N GLU A 252 -21.26 -12.81 -17.05
CA GLU A 252 -20.45 -13.55 -18.03
C GLU A 252 -19.73 -12.62 -19.03
N ASP A 253 -20.40 -11.55 -19.49
CA ASP A 253 -19.80 -10.59 -20.43
C ASP A 253 -18.61 -9.81 -19.82
N GLU A 254 -18.51 -9.73 -18.49
CA GLU A 254 -17.50 -8.93 -17.80
C GLU A 254 -16.30 -9.77 -17.35
N ILE A 255 -16.59 -10.92 -16.70
CA ILE A 255 -15.57 -11.78 -16.10
C ILE A 255 -15.68 -13.25 -16.53
N GLY A 256 -16.65 -13.61 -17.37
CA GLY A 256 -16.93 -15.01 -17.72
C GLY A 256 -17.75 -15.73 -16.64
N GLU A 257 -17.86 -17.06 -16.78
CA GLU A 257 -18.50 -17.89 -15.77
C GLU A 257 -17.75 -17.80 -14.43
N ALA A 258 -18.48 -17.60 -13.33
CA ALA A 258 -17.89 -17.26 -12.04
C ALA A 258 -18.64 -17.94 -10.87
N TYR A 259 -17.97 -18.08 -9.73
CA TYR A 259 -18.67 -18.36 -8.48
C TYR A 259 -19.30 -17.09 -7.95
N LYS A 260 -20.62 -17.09 -7.81
CA LYS A 260 -21.36 -16.14 -6.97
C LYS A 260 -21.24 -16.59 -5.52
N ILE A 261 -20.49 -15.84 -4.72
CA ILE A 261 -20.25 -16.09 -3.31
C ILE A 261 -21.03 -15.08 -2.48
N THR A 262 -21.85 -15.57 -1.56
CA THR A 262 -22.55 -14.78 -0.55
C THR A 262 -22.03 -15.16 0.82
N LEU A 263 -21.37 -14.23 1.52
CA LEU A 263 -20.90 -14.42 2.89
C LEU A 263 -21.86 -13.69 3.84
N ALA A 264 -22.50 -14.40 4.76
CA ALA A 264 -23.36 -13.80 5.78
C ALA A 264 -22.83 -14.03 7.19
N TRP A 265 -23.27 -13.22 8.15
CA TRP A 265 -23.05 -13.48 9.58
C TRP A 265 -24.09 -14.46 10.09
N LYS A 266 -23.66 -15.42 10.92
CA LYS A 266 -24.59 -16.41 11.51
C LYS A 266 -25.12 -15.95 12.86
N ALA A 267 -24.20 -15.71 13.80
CA ALA A 267 -24.49 -15.44 15.20
C ALA A 267 -23.25 -14.84 15.88
N ALA A 268 -23.42 -14.28 17.08
CA ALA A 268 -22.35 -13.62 17.83
C ALA A 268 -21.19 -14.57 18.20
N ASP A 269 -21.49 -15.86 18.37
CA ASP A 269 -20.52 -16.92 18.67
C ASP A 269 -19.89 -17.55 17.41
N LYS A 270 -20.43 -17.26 16.22
CA LYS A 270 -19.91 -17.70 14.91
C LYS A 270 -19.99 -16.57 13.89
N PRO A 271 -19.22 -15.49 14.07
CA PRO A 271 -19.45 -14.26 13.34
C PRO A 271 -18.91 -14.25 11.90
N TRP A 272 -18.24 -15.31 11.45
CA TRP A 272 -17.61 -15.37 10.13
C TRP A 272 -18.30 -16.38 9.20
N GLY A 273 -18.61 -15.93 7.99
CA GLY A 273 -18.92 -16.80 6.85
C GLY A 273 -17.67 -17.05 6.03
N TRP A 274 -17.55 -18.23 5.43
CA TRP A 274 -16.46 -18.54 4.51
C TRP A 274 -16.90 -19.42 3.35
N ALA A 275 -16.20 -19.29 2.22
CA ALA A 275 -16.34 -20.14 1.06
C ALA A 275 -14.97 -20.42 0.45
N GLY A 276 -14.67 -21.70 0.21
CA GLY A 276 -13.37 -22.12 -0.32
C GLY A 276 -13.26 -23.62 -0.51
N MET A 277 -12.05 -24.14 -0.35
CA MET A 277 -11.77 -25.57 -0.41
C MET A 277 -11.02 -26.05 0.84
N GLY A 278 -11.01 -27.37 1.03
CA GLY A 278 -10.06 -28.02 1.94
C GLY A 278 -8.65 -28.02 1.34
N SER A 279 -7.93 -29.13 1.51
CA SER A 279 -6.58 -29.27 0.95
C SER A 279 -6.59 -29.05 -0.57
N PRO A 280 -5.79 -28.10 -1.09
CA PRO A 280 -5.67 -27.92 -2.53
C PRO A 280 -5.02 -29.14 -3.18
N LYS A 281 -5.20 -29.27 -4.50
CA LYS A 281 -4.57 -30.31 -5.29
C LYS A 281 -3.09 -29.97 -5.49
N GLY A 282 -2.20 -30.82 -4.98
CA GLY A 282 -0.75 -30.66 -5.16
C GLY A 282 -0.11 -29.62 -4.23
N SER A 283 1.19 -29.43 -4.41
CA SER A 283 1.99 -28.44 -3.67
C SER A 283 1.91 -27.07 -4.34
N TRP A 284 1.83 -25.99 -3.55
CA TRP A 284 1.90 -24.62 -4.05
C TRP A 284 3.29 -23.99 -3.88
N ALA A 285 4.28 -24.76 -3.43
CA ALA A 285 5.60 -24.23 -3.06
C ALA A 285 6.42 -23.61 -4.20
N GLU A 286 6.07 -23.89 -5.46
CA GLU A 286 6.74 -23.32 -6.63
C GLU A 286 6.16 -21.97 -7.07
N TYR A 287 5.03 -21.53 -6.51
CA TYR A 287 4.34 -20.30 -6.91
C TYR A 287 4.58 -19.18 -5.90
N ASN A 288 4.68 -17.95 -6.38
CA ASN A 288 4.83 -16.76 -5.54
C ASN A 288 3.60 -15.85 -5.54
N MET A 289 2.59 -16.15 -6.36
CA MET A 289 1.38 -15.35 -6.50
C MET A 289 0.12 -16.21 -6.51
N PHE A 290 -0.92 -15.73 -5.83
CA PHE A 290 -2.31 -16.17 -5.95
C PHE A 290 -3.11 -15.07 -6.64
N LYS A 291 -3.69 -15.36 -7.81
CA LYS A 291 -4.46 -14.39 -8.60
C LYS A 291 -5.87 -14.87 -8.86
N PHE A 292 -6.79 -13.93 -8.98
CA PHE A 292 -8.15 -14.20 -9.44
C PHE A 292 -8.79 -12.94 -9.99
N ASP A 293 -9.79 -13.13 -10.84
CA ASP A 293 -10.64 -12.05 -11.33
C ASP A 293 -11.90 -12.02 -10.48
N ALA A 294 -12.38 -10.81 -10.18
CA ALA A 294 -13.56 -10.63 -9.34
C ALA A 294 -14.49 -9.56 -9.89
N TYR A 295 -15.78 -9.66 -9.54
CA TYR A 295 -16.78 -8.64 -9.84
C TYR A 295 -17.60 -8.33 -8.60
N ASN A 296 -17.63 -7.05 -8.21
CA ASN A 296 -18.50 -6.55 -7.16
C ASN A 296 -19.70 -5.88 -7.80
N SER A 297 -20.87 -6.50 -7.70
CA SER A 297 -22.13 -5.96 -8.26
C SER A 297 -22.76 -4.87 -7.38
N GLY A 298 -22.25 -4.68 -6.17
CA GLY A 298 -22.68 -3.62 -5.27
C GLY A 298 -22.18 -2.25 -5.69
N LYS A 299 -22.76 -1.20 -5.08
CA LYS A 299 -22.32 0.19 -5.26
C LYS A 299 -21.25 0.61 -4.24
N GLU A 300 -21.06 -0.19 -3.21
CA GLU A 300 -20.12 0.07 -2.11
C GLU A 300 -18.84 -0.75 -2.30
N LEU A 301 -17.76 -0.27 -1.69
CA LEU A 301 -16.52 -1.04 -1.54
C LEU A 301 -16.79 -2.30 -0.73
N LEU A 302 -16.17 -3.40 -1.14
CA LEU A 302 -16.30 -4.67 -0.44
C LEU A 302 -14.95 -5.19 0.03
N THR A 303 -14.75 -5.25 1.35
CA THR A 303 -13.52 -5.81 1.94
C THR A 303 -13.67 -7.31 2.18
N ILE A 304 -12.82 -8.09 1.52
CA ILE A 304 -12.76 -9.55 1.61
C ILE A 304 -11.33 -9.94 2.02
N SER A 305 -11.18 -11.08 2.69
CA SER A 305 -9.89 -11.67 3.00
C SER A 305 -9.72 -13.00 2.28
N LEU A 306 -8.50 -13.29 1.84
CA LEU A 306 -8.05 -14.65 1.55
C LEU A 306 -7.39 -15.20 2.81
N GLN A 307 -7.83 -16.36 3.28
CA GLN A 307 -7.15 -17.13 4.32
C GLN A 307 -6.51 -18.38 3.74
N LEU A 308 -5.24 -18.60 4.07
CA LEU A 308 -4.49 -19.82 3.75
C LEU A 308 -4.02 -20.48 5.04
N ARG A 309 -4.11 -21.80 5.13
CA ARG A 309 -3.61 -22.58 6.26
C ARG A 309 -2.76 -23.74 5.77
N ASP A 310 -1.59 -23.90 6.36
CA ASP A 310 -0.67 -25.04 6.20
C ASP A 310 -0.76 -26.07 7.34
N MET A 311 -1.61 -25.79 8.35
CA MET A 311 -1.92 -26.70 9.44
C MET A 311 -3.38 -26.56 9.90
N PRO A 312 -3.94 -27.56 10.61
CA PRO A 312 -5.31 -27.50 11.13
C PRO A 312 -5.54 -26.26 12.01
N ALA A 313 -6.77 -25.75 12.02
CA ALA A 313 -7.12 -24.54 12.77
C ALA A 313 -6.86 -24.61 14.28
N SER A 314 -6.76 -25.82 14.84
CA SER A 314 -6.40 -26.05 16.25
C SER A 314 -4.90 -25.95 16.55
N GLN A 315 -4.05 -25.90 15.52
CA GLN A 315 -2.60 -25.98 15.65
C GLN A 315 -1.86 -24.69 15.27
N GLY A 316 -2.52 -23.76 14.57
CA GLY A 316 -1.88 -22.50 14.17
C GLY A 316 -2.84 -21.45 13.62
N ALA A 317 -2.32 -20.25 13.46
CA ALA A 317 -3.02 -19.15 12.79
C ALA A 317 -3.03 -19.34 11.27
N ALA A 318 -3.98 -18.70 10.59
CA ALA A 318 -3.95 -18.62 9.12
C ALA A 318 -3.05 -17.48 8.68
N PHE A 319 -2.47 -17.58 7.48
CA PHE A 319 -2.12 -16.41 6.69
C PHE A 319 -3.42 -15.73 6.27
N THR A 320 -3.50 -14.41 6.44
CA THR A 320 -4.69 -13.62 6.06
C THR A 320 -4.23 -12.42 5.24
N SER A 321 -4.72 -12.32 4.00
CA SER A 321 -4.53 -11.14 3.16
C SER A 321 -5.88 -10.47 2.92
N ASN A 322 -6.01 -9.21 3.32
CA ASN A 322 -7.21 -8.40 3.11
C ASN A 322 -7.09 -7.61 1.80
N PHE A 323 -8.17 -7.52 1.04
CA PHE A 323 -8.26 -6.73 -0.17
C PHE A 323 -9.65 -6.10 -0.32
N VAL A 324 -9.75 -5.06 -1.13
CA VAL A 324 -10.98 -4.29 -1.34
C VAL A 324 -11.39 -4.41 -2.79
N LEU A 325 -12.61 -4.88 -3.04
CA LEU A 325 -13.22 -4.92 -4.36
C LEU A 325 -13.97 -3.62 -4.62
N GLN A 326 -13.56 -2.91 -5.67
CA GLN A 326 -14.27 -1.76 -6.21
C GLN A 326 -15.56 -2.22 -6.91
N PRO A 327 -16.63 -1.42 -6.98
CA PRO A 327 -17.77 -1.69 -7.85
C PRO A 327 -17.33 -2.02 -9.28
N GLY A 328 -17.87 -3.11 -9.84
CA GLY A 328 -17.49 -3.60 -11.16
C GLY A 328 -16.35 -4.63 -11.14
N LYS A 329 -15.58 -4.69 -12.23
CA LYS A 329 -14.52 -5.67 -12.47
C LYS A 329 -13.24 -5.32 -11.71
N ASN A 330 -12.64 -6.34 -11.10
CA ASN A 330 -11.39 -6.28 -10.36
C ASN A 330 -10.48 -7.42 -10.80
N GLU A 331 -9.16 -7.18 -10.79
CA GLU A 331 -8.15 -8.24 -10.79
C GLU A 331 -7.43 -8.16 -9.44
N VAL A 332 -7.32 -9.29 -8.74
CA VAL A 332 -6.69 -9.36 -7.42
C VAL A 332 -5.43 -10.19 -7.51
N VAL A 333 -4.33 -9.66 -6.96
CA VAL A 333 -3.02 -10.31 -6.88
C VAL A 333 -2.58 -10.34 -5.43
N ILE A 334 -2.27 -11.52 -4.92
CA ILE A 334 -1.79 -11.73 -3.55
C ILE A 334 -0.43 -12.41 -3.62
N GLU A 335 0.58 -11.76 -3.06
CA GLU A 335 1.93 -12.33 -2.93
C GLU A 335 1.94 -13.43 -1.85
N LEU A 336 2.54 -14.56 -2.21
CA LEU A 336 2.71 -15.73 -1.36
C LEU A 336 4.17 -15.89 -0.89
N ALA A 337 5.13 -15.29 -1.60
CA ALA A 337 6.54 -15.38 -1.25
C ALA A 337 6.81 -14.77 0.13
N GLY A 338 7.33 -15.59 1.06
CA GLY A 338 7.61 -15.17 2.43
C GLY A 338 6.36 -14.82 3.26
N ALA A 339 5.17 -15.27 2.82
CA ALA A 339 3.93 -15.07 3.53
C ALA A 339 4.00 -15.64 4.95
N LYS A 340 3.46 -14.90 5.94
CA LYS A 340 3.46 -15.30 7.35
C LYS A 340 2.06 -15.43 7.91
N CYS A 341 1.86 -16.48 8.70
CA CYS A 341 0.64 -16.70 9.45
C CYS A 341 0.52 -15.71 10.63
N GLY A 342 -0.69 -15.55 11.17
CA GLY A 342 -0.96 -14.59 12.25
C GLY A 342 -0.20 -14.80 13.57
N ASP A 343 0.40 -15.97 13.77
CA ASP A 343 1.28 -16.33 14.89
C ASP A 343 2.79 -16.15 14.54
N GLY A 344 3.09 -15.69 13.33
CA GLY A 344 4.41 -15.29 12.87
C GLY A 344 5.23 -16.36 12.16
N HIS A 345 4.78 -17.62 12.07
CA HIS A 345 5.49 -18.63 11.28
C HIS A 345 5.32 -18.37 9.78
N GLU A 346 6.28 -18.83 8.98
CA GLU A 346 6.22 -18.76 7.53
C GLU A 346 5.25 -19.82 6.98
N LEU A 347 4.33 -19.41 6.12
CA LEU A 347 3.31 -20.27 5.53
C LEU A 347 3.96 -21.33 4.64
N ASP A 348 3.83 -22.61 4.99
CA ASP A 348 4.33 -23.72 4.18
C ASP A 348 3.35 -24.06 3.04
N LEU A 349 3.58 -23.44 1.88
CA LEU A 349 2.77 -23.66 0.67
C LEU A 349 2.79 -25.11 0.15
N SER A 350 3.74 -25.95 0.60
CA SER A 350 3.74 -27.38 0.26
C SER A 350 2.77 -28.22 1.11
N LYS A 351 2.27 -27.65 2.21
CA LYS A 351 1.44 -28.32 3.21
C LYS A 351 0.07 -27.69 3.39
N LEU A 352 -0.40 -26.89 2.43
CA LEU A 352 -1.71 -26.26 2.53
C LEU A 352 -2.80 -27.29 2.83
N THR A 353 -3.57 -27.00 3.88
CA THR A 353 -4.71 -27.78 4.34
C THR A 353 -6.03 -27.11 3.99
N MET A 354 -6.01 -25.80 3.71
CA MET A 354 -7.20 -25.03 3.43
C MET A 354 -6.87 -23.71 2.73
N TRP A 355 -7.77 -23.29 1.84
CA TRP A 355 -7.89 -21.90 1.44
C TRP A 355 -9.37 -21.49 1.41
N CYS A 356 -9.67 -20.25 1.83
CA CYS A 356 -11.03 -19.72 1.74
C CYS A 356 -11.07 -18.21 1.66
N PHE A 357 -12.16 -17.70 1.11
CA PHE A 357 -12.54 -16.30 1.23
C PHE A 357 -13.39 -16.09 2.47
N THR A 358 -13.08 -15.05 3.23
CA THR A 358 -13.85 -14.63 4.41
C THR A 358 -14.17 -13.14 4.31
N ALA A 359 -15.23 -12.67 4.96
CA ALA A 359 -15.36 -11.22 5.12
C ALA A 359 -14.29 -10.72 6.09
N ALA A 360 -13.65 -9.61 5.75
CA ALA A 360 -12.56 -9.07 6.56
C ALA A 360 -13.11 -8.36 7.81
N GLY A 361 -12.63 -8.75 9.00
CA GLY A 361 -12.54 -7.90 10.20
C GLY A 361 -13.83 -7.35 10.83
N GLU A 362 -15.00 -7.53 10.23
CA GLU A 362 -16.26 -6.99 10.73
C GLU A 362 -17.30 -8.09 10.97
N THR A 363 -18.12 -7.88 12.00
CA THR A 363 -19.44 -8.50 12.12
C THR A 363 -20.21 -8.14 10.85
N ILE A 364 -20.32 -9.06 9.90
CA ILE A 364 -21.09 -8.86 8.65
C ILE A 364 -22.55 -8.56 9.04
N LYS A 365 -22.94 -7.29 9.15
CA LYS A 365 -24.33 -6.96 9.55
C LYS A 365 -25.34 -7.40 8.48
N GLU A 366 -24.91 -7.38 7.22
CA GLU A 366 -25.70 -7.74 6.05
C GLU A 366 -24.90 -8.64 5.12
N PRO A 367 -25.50 -9.70 4.55
CA PRO A 367 -24.83 -10.59 3.62
C PRO A 367 -24.12 -9.83 2.49
N LYS A 368 -22.87 -10.19 2.23
CA LYS A 368 -22.06 -9.60 1.17
C LYS A 368 -21.92 -10.57 0.01
N THR A 369 -22.29 -10.13 -1.19
CA THR A 369 -22.25 -10.95 -2.41
C THR A 369 -21.19 -10.41 -3.36
N PHE A 370 -20.37 -11.29 -3.92
CA PHE A 370 -19.39 -10.98 -4.96
C PHE A 370 -19.20 -12.18 -5.88
N TYR A 371 -18.53 -11.95 -7.02
CA TYR A 371 -18.30 -12.97 -8.03
C TYR A 371 -16.80 -13.15 -8.23
N ILE A 372 -16.34 -14.39 -8.35
CA ILE A 372 -14.92 -14.70 -8.59
C ILE A 372 -14.74 -15.75 -9.67
N THR A 373 -13.66 -15.63 -10.43
CA THR A 373 -13.29 -16.56 -11.49
C THR A 373 -11.78 -16.54 -11.73
N ASN A 374 -11.30 -17.40 -12.61
CA ASN A 374 -9.90 -17.45 -13.04
C ASN A 374 -8.90 -17.51 -11.87
N ILE A 375 -9.25 -18.31 -10.85
CA ILE A 375 -8.44 -18.48 -9.63
C ILE A 375 -7.23 -19.34 -9.97
N ARG A 376 -6.04 -18.78 -9.85
CA ARG A 376 -4.81 -19.34 -10.39
C ARG A 376 -3.59 -19.00 -9.55
N LEU A 377 -2.56 -19.81 -9.72
CA LEU A 377 -1.22 -19.60 -9.17
C LEU A 377 -0.27 -19.21 -10.28
N GLU A 378 0.68 -18.32 -9.97
CA GLU A 378 1.73 -17.89 -10.89
C GLU A 378 3.12 -17.88 -10.20
N GLU A 379 4.17 -18.12 -11.00
CA GLU A 379 5.60 -18.11 -10.63
C GLU A 379 6.25 -16.72 -10.65
#